data_AF-A0A662ZF33-F1
#
_entry.id   AF-A0A662ZF33-F1
#
_cell.length_a   1.000
_cell.length_b   1.000
_cell.length_c   1.000
_cell.angle_alpha   90.00
_cell.angle_beta   90.00
_cell.angle_gamma   90.00
#
_symmetry.space_group_name_H-M   'P 1'
#
loop_
_entity.id
_entity.type
_entity.pdbx_description
1 polymer ?
#
loop_
_entity_poly.entity_id
_entity_poly.type
_entity_poly.pdbx_seq_one_letter_code
_entity_poly.pdbx_strand_id
1 'polypeptide(L)'
;MKLFNPFAVLNQEPPVTPDEALREKNSPKVKIFNNPENIEGLYAYTPESLLNSPEIKPIIDKIRLAMSSRTEYFDKYLYPSIVQVALYVQKLPASESAAGKPSNVFGHHISVGGLLLHSLETMYFALNDSRLAFFNKGVMPKDRDSNLIASRITCGLAGLLHDIGKIDDPVIVTYTELNGQKIEHLYSCVESIPDWLSQVHSFPKEKVFCDGINQNPPVYLIKSWKNGRKDKHEIIAPFFLRSFITRGALKLIAKTSEQLLHNLMTAIDWRVLSFDYTNPRDNIIYNIWSVADKTL
;
A
#
# COMPACT_ATOMS: atom_id res chain seq x y z
N MET A 1 -41.76 -33.91 -23.96
CA MET A 1 -40.91 -33.95 -25.18
C MET A 1 -39.80 -32.91 -24.99
N LYS A 2 -38.59 -33.33 -24.60
CA LYS A 2 -37.43 -32.42 -24.46
C LYS A 2 -36.70 -32.39 -25.80
N LEU A 3 -36.50 -31.20 -26.36
CA LEU A 3 -35.78 -30.99 -27.62
C LEU A 3 -34.30 -31.39 -27.44
N PHE A 4 -33.84 -32.33 -28.28
CA PHE A 4 -32.45 -32.75 -28.38
C PHE A 4 -31.67 -31.64 -29.08
N ASN A 5 -30.61 -31.11 -28.44
CA ASN A 5 -29.69 -30.17 -29.07
C ASN A 5 -28.44 -30.94 -29.56
N PRO A 6 -28.28 -31.16 -30.88
CA PRO A 6 -27.18 -31.93 -31.44
C PRO A 6 -25.82 -31.19 -31.43
N PHE A 7 -25.74 -29.99 -30.83
CA PHE A 7 -24.52 -29.18 -30.77
C PHE A 7 -23.98 -28.95 -29.34
N ALA A 8 -24.34 -29.81 -28.38
CA ALA A 8 -23.68 -29.80 -27.08
C ALA A 8 -22.21 -30.23 -27.25
N VAL A 9 -21.31 -29.24 -27.29
CA VAL A 9 -19.86 -29.47 -27.25
C VAL A 9 -19.55 -30.16 -25.91
N LEU A 10 -19.09 -31.40 -25.99
CA LEU A 10 -18.45 -32.08 -24.86
C LEU A 10 -17.19 -31.29 -24.53
N ASN A 11 -17.18 -30.57 -23.41
CA ASN A 11 -15.97 -29.95 -22.88
C ASN A 11 -14.96 -31.06 -22.54
N GLN A 12 -14.09 -31.39 -23.49
CA GLN A 12 -12.82 -32.05 -23.21
C GLN A 12 -11.79 -30.95 -23.08
N GLU A 13 -11.30 -30.74 -21.86
CA GLU A 13 -10.14 -29.87 -21.64
C GLU A 13 -8.96 -30.43 -22.46
N PRO A 14 -8.19 -29.58 -23.17
CA PRO A 14 -7.05 -30.05 -23.93
C PRO A 14 -5.98 -30.63 -22.99
N PRO A 15 -5.23 -31.66 -23.42
CA PRO A 15 -4.18 -32.24 -22.59
C PRO A 15 -3.06 -31.23 -22.37
N VAL A 16 -2.80 -30.92 -21.10
CA VAL A 16 -1.70 -30.04 -20.67
C VAL A 16 -0.37 -30.66 -21.11
N THR A 17 0.47 -29.87 -21.79
CA THR A 17 1.77 -30.34 -22.25
C THR A 17 2.75 -30.47 -21.07
N PRO A 18 3.74 -31.39 -21.13
CA PRO A 18 4.72 -31.57 -20.04
C PRO A 18 5.48 -30.29 -19.66
N ASP A 19 5.70 -29.39 -20.63
CA ASP A 19 6.37 -28.10 -20.42
C ASP A 19 5.50 -27.06 -19.69
N GLU A 20 4.17 -27.09 -19.88
CA GLU A 20 3.23 -26.24 -19.14
C GLU A 20 3.11 -26.70 -17.68
N ALA A 21 3.10 -28.01 -17.45
CA ALA A 21 3.10 -28.60 -16.10
C ALA A 21 4.37 -28.27 -15.31
N LEU A 22 5.52 -28.15 -15.98
CA LEU A 22 6.80 -27.72 -15.38
C LEU A 22 6.84 -26.23 -15.04
N ARG A 23 6.17 -25.37 -15.84
CA ARG A 23 6.03 -23.93 -15.55
C ARG A 23 5.08 -23.65 -14.39
N GLU A 24 3.97 -24.39 -14.29
CA GLU A 24 3.08 -24.32 -13.12
C GLU A 24 3.77 -24.75 -11.83
N LYS A 25 4.63 -25.78 -11.89
CA LYS A 25 5.36 -26.28 -10.72
C LYS A 25 6.37 -25.29 -10.14
N ASN A 26 6.92 -24.41 -10.98
CA ASN A 26 7.99 -23.47 -10.63
C ASN A 26 7.50 -22.02 -10.48
N SER A 27 6.21 -21.76 -10.65
CA SER A 27 5.63 -20.44 -10.39
C SER A 27 5.39 -20.27 -8.88
N PRO A 28 5.79 -19.15 -8.26
CA PRO A 28 5.50 -18.91 -6.84
C PRO A 28 3.99 -18.94 -6.65
N LYS A 29 3.50 -19.94 -5.91
CA LYS A 29 2.07 -20.10 -5.62
C LYS A 29 1.61 -18.88 -4.83
N VAL A 30 0.76 -18.05 -5.44
CA VAL A 30 0.06 -16.97 -4.75
C VAL A 30 -0.83 -17.62 -3.68
N LYS A 31 -0.48 -17.46 -2.40
CA LYS A 31 -1.32 -17.93 -1.28
C LYS A 31 -2.59 -17.07 -1.23
N ILE A 32 -3.73 -17.66 -1.57
CA ILE A 32 -5.07 -17.08 -1.39
C ILE A 32 -5.68 -17.77 -0.15
N PHE A 33 -5.98 -16.99 0.91
CA PHE A 33 -6.47 -17.52 2.18
C PHE A 33 -7.99 -17.68 2.14
N ASN A 34 -8.49 -18.93 2.11
CA ASN A 34 -9.93 -19.22 1.98
C ASN A 34 -10.55 -20.01 3.16
N ASN A 35 -9.85 -20.29 4.27
CA ASN A 35 -10.51 -20.90 5.44
C ASN A 35 -9.76 -20.72 6.80
N PRO A 36 -10.46 -20.52 7.94
CA PRO A 36 -9.86 -20.13 9.23
C PRO A 36 -9.11 -21.21 10.01
N GLU A 37 -9.31 -22.50 9.70
CA GLU A 37 -8.87 -23.60 10.57
C GLU A 37 -7.42 -24.08 10.33
N ASN A 38 -6.76 -23.61 9.25
CA ASN A 38 -5.38 -24.00 8.89
C ASN A 38 -4.55 -22.81 8.37
N ILE A 39 -4.66 -21.64 9.01
CA ILE A 39 -3.85 -20.47 8.62
C ILE A 39 -2.56 -20.45 9.44
N GLU A 40 -1.43 -20.80 8.80
CA GLU A 40 -0.12 -20.28 9.21
C GLU A 40 -0.25 -18.74 9.20
N GLY A 41 -0.35 -18.12 10.37
CA GLY A 41 -0.55 -16.67 10.47
C GLY A 41 0.57 -15.88 9.80
N LEU A 42 0.30 -14.60 9.52
CA LEU A 42 1.29 -13.70 8.95
C LEU A 42 2.23 -13.20 10.06
N TYR A 43 3.52 -13.23 9.77
CA TYR A 43 4.53 -12.61 10.62
C TYR A 43 4.64 -11.11 10.35
N ALA A 44 4.99 -10.37 11.38
CA ALA A 44 5.46 -9.00 11.25
C ALA A 44 6.95 -8.98 10.87
N TYR A 45 7.35 -8.00 10.07
CA TYR A 45 8.72 -7.81 9.61
C TYR A 45 9.19 -6.40 9.93
N THR A 46 10.50 -6.25 10.12
CA THR A 46 11.09 -4.91 10.22
C THR A 46 10.94 -4.19 8.87
N PRO A 47 10.83 -2.86 8.85
CA PRO A 47 10.80 -2.10 7.60
C PRO A 47 12.04 -2.35 6.78
N GLU A 48 13.21 -2.47 7.42
CA GLU A 48 14.46 -2.77 6.74
C GLU A 48 14.39 -4.11 6.01
N SER A 49 13.88 -5.17 6.66
CA SER A 49 13.70 -6.49 6.03
C SER A 49 12.72 -6.42 4.85
N LEU A 50 11.60 -5.72 4.99
CA LEU A 50 10.61 -5.56 3.92
C LEU A 50 11.16 -4.76 2.74
N LEU A 51 11.79 -3.61 3.00
CA LEU A 51 12.25 -2.69 1.98
C LEU A 51 13.51 -3.18 1.26
N ASN A 52 14.30 -4.06 1.90
CA ASN A 52 15.45 -4.71 1.29
C ASN A 52 15.13 -6.08 0.67
N SER A 53 13.86 -6.51 0.68
CA SER A 53 13.48 -7.77 0.05
C SER A 53 13.71 -7.71 -1.47
N PRO A 54 14.01 -8.85 -2.15
CA PRO A 54 14.23 -8.87 -3.59
C PRO A 54 13.07 -8.29 -4.41
N GLU A 55 11.85 -8.37 -3.89
CA GLU A 55 10.64 -7.86 -4.53
C GLU A 55 10.50 -6.34 -4.40
N ILE A 56 10.88 -5.75 -3.27
CA ILE A 56 10.65 -4.33 -2.97
C ILE A 56 11.87 -3.46 -3.25
N LYS A 57 13.09 -3.96 -3.00
CA LYS A 57 14.32 -3.18 -3.14
C LYS A 57 14.48 -2.53 -4.53
N PRO A 58 14.19 -3.21 -5.65
CA PRO A 58 14.32 -2.60 -6.98
C PRO A 58 13.43 -1.38 -7.19
N ILE A 59 12.19 -1.37 -6.65
CA ILE A 59 11.30 -0.21 -6.79
C ILE A 59 11.77 0.96 -5.90
N ILE A 60 12.31 0.69 -4.71
CA ILE A 60 12.91 1.72 -3.85
C ILE A 60 14.07 2.42 -4.55
N ASP A 61 14.95 1.66 -5.20
CA ASP A 61 16.08 2.21 -5.95
C ASP A 61 15.60 3.08 -7.13
N LYS A 62 14.57 2.64 -7.84
CA LYS A 62 13.92 3.42 -8.90
C LYS A 62 13.31 4.72 -8.39
N ILE A 63 12.61 4.70 -7.25
CA ILE A 63 12.04 5.89 -6.61
C ILE A 63 13.14 6.89 -6.24
N ARG A 64 14.24 6.41 -5.63
CA ARG A 64 15.40 7.24 -5.29
C ARG A 64 15.97 7.90 -6.56
N LEU A 65 16.13 7.13 -7.64
CA LEU A 65 16.64 7.63 -8.91
C LEU A 65 15.67 8.59 -9.64
N ALA A 66 14.36 8.46 -9.43
CA ALA A 66 13.37 9.39 -9.99
C ALA A 66 13.57 10.84 -9.50
N MET A 67 14.20 11.01 -8.32
CA MET A 67 14.63 12.31 -7.81
C MET A 67 15.87 12.88 -8.53
N SER A 68 16.47 12.14 -9.46
CA SER A 68 17.62 12.56 -10.28
C SER A 68 18.80 13.03 -9.41
N SER A 69 19.38 14.20 -9.67
CA SER A 69 20.48 14.77 -8.87
C SER A 69 20.09 15.23 -7.46
N ARG A 70 18.84 15.00 -7.02
CA ARG A 70 18.26 15.49 -5.75
C ARG A 70 17.96 14.36 -4.77
N THR A 71 18.78 13.30 -4.77
CA THR A 71 18.55 12.10 -3.94
C THR A 71 18.60 12.37 -2.43
N GLU A 72 19.26 13.45 -1.99
CA GLU A 72 19.27 13.90 -0.60
C GLU A 72 17.88 14.28 -0.10
N TYR A 73 16.99 14.75 -0.99
CA TYR A 73 15.60 15.05 -0.66
C TYR A 73 14.76 13.79 -0.53
N PHE A 74 15.12 12.72 -1.25
CA PHE A 74 14.50 11.41 -1.06
C PHE A 74 14.78 10.91 0.36
N ASP A 75 16.06 10.83 0.75
CA ASP A 75 16.46 10.32 2.07
C ASP A 75 15.85 11.15 3.21
N LYS A 76 15.75 12.47 3.02
CA LYS A 76 15.28 13.39 4.05
C LYS A 76 13.76 13.47 4.18
N TYR A 77 13.01 13.45 3.07
CA TYR A 77 11.59 13.79 3.09
C TYR A 77 10.65 12.66 2.64
N LEU A 78 11.15 11.69 1.87
CA LEU A 78 10.33 10.63 1.28
C LEU A 78 10.58 9.27 1.95
N TYR A 79 11.84 8.88 2.11
CA TYR A 79 12.21 7.59 2.69
C TYR A 79 11.64 7.36 4.11
N PRO A 80 11.59 8.35 5.01
CA PRO A 80 10.96 8.16 6.32
C PRO A 80 9.47 7.79 6.21
N SER A 81 8.75 8.33 5.21
CA SER A 81 7.35 7.99 4.97
C SER A 81 7.19 6.58 4.42
N ILE A 82 8.08 6.15 3.54
CA ILE A 82 8.14 4.76 3.05
C ILE A 82 8.33 3.78 4.22
N VAL A 83 9.23 4.08 5.15
CA VAL A 83 9.46 3.27 6.35
C VAL A 83 8.19 3.16 7.20
N GLN A 84 7.47 4.27 7.41
CA GLN A 84 6.22 4.25 8.17
C GLN A 84 5.11 3.46 7.46
N VAL A 85 4.97 3.62 6.14
CA VAL A 85 4.03 2.83 5.35
C VAL A 85 4.35 1.34 5.46
N ALA A 86 5.62 0.94 5.35
CA ALA A 86 6.03 -0.46 5.53
C ALA A 86 5.69 -1.00 6.94
N LEU A 87 5.84 -0.18 7.99
CA LEU A 87 5.46 -0.57 9.36
C LEU A 87 3.97 -0.86 9.51
N TYR A 88 3.11 -0.01 8.97
CA TYR A 88 1.65 -0.14 9.11
C TYR A 88 1.07 -1.19 8.16
N VAL A 89 1.53 -1.19 6.91
CA VAL A 89 0.98 -2.04 5.86
C VAL A 89 1.52 -3.47 5.94
N GLN A 90 2.75 -3.68 6.41
CA GLN A 90 3.37 -5.01 6.50
C GLN A 90 3.13 -5.84 5.21
N LYS A 91 2.49 -6.99 5.36
CA LYS A 91 2.14 -7.92 4.29
C LYS A 91 0.64 -7.88 3.94
N LEU A 92 -0.05 -6.77 4.21
CA LEU A 92 -1.44 -6.60 3.82
C LEU A 92 -1.62 -6.57 2.29
N PRO A 93 -2.68 -7.21 1.75
CA PRO A 93 -3.03 -7.10 0.35
C PRO A 93 -3.72 -5.75 0.05
N ALA A 94 -3.59 -5.24 -1.18
CA ALA A 94 -4.20 -3.97 -1.59
C ALA A 94 -5.70 -4.09 -1.90
N SER A 95 -6.19 -5.30 -2.10
CA SER A 95 -7.60 -5.59 -2.35
C SER A 95 -7.94 -7.04 -2.06
N GLU A 96 -9.24 -7.34 -1.95
CA GLU A 96 -9.73 -8.70 -1.89
C GLU A 96 -9.53 -9.42 -3.24
N SER A 97 -9.05 -10.66 -3.20
CA SER A 97 -9.25 -11.56 -4.34
C SER A 97 -10.73 -11.83 -4.44
N ALA A 98 -11.41 -11.29 -5.45
CA ALA A 98 -12.83 -11.58 -5.66
C ALA A 98 -13.01 -13.11 -5.77
N ALA A 99 -13.51 -13.75 -4.70
CA ALA A 99 -13.97 -15.14 -4.67
C ALA A 99 -13.08 -16.15 -5.44
N GLY A 100 -11.80 -16.25 -5.09
CA GLY A 100 -10.90 -17.25 -5.68
C GLY A 100 -10.68 -17.13 -7.19
N LYS A 101 -11.11 -16.00 -7.80
CA LYS A 101 -10.77 -15.67 -9.18
C LYS A 101 -9.76 -14.52 -9.16
N PRO A 102 -8.60 -14.65 -9.83
CA PRO A 102 -7.73 -13.52 -10.06
C PRO A 102 -8.56 -12.46 -10.80
N SER A 103 -8.67 -11.26 -10.24
CA SER A 103 -9.18 -10.11 -10.99
C SER A 103 -8.29 -9.96 -12.21
N ASN A 104 -8.90 -9.99 -13.38
CA ASN A 104 -8.31 -10.41 -14.64
C ASN A 104 -7.41 -9.32 -15.26
N VAL A 105 -6.83 -8.42 -14.45
CA VAL A 105 -5.97 -7.35 -14.97
C VAL A 105 -4.66 -7.17 -14.19
N PHE A 106 -4.59 -7.33 -12.85
CA PHE A 106 -3.35 -7.05 -12.10
C PHE A 106 -3.14 -7.96 -10.87
N GLY A 107 -2.73 -9.22 -11.12
CA GLY A 107 -2.69 -10.30 -10.13
C GLY A 107 -1.72 -10.16 -8.95
N HIS A 108 -0.86 -9.12 -8.90
CA HIS A 108 0.18 -8.97 -7.89
C HIS A 108 -0.27 -8.17 -6.65
N HIS A 109 -1.20 -7.22 -6.81
CA HIS A 109 -1.66 -6.33 -5.73
C HIS A 109 -2.66 -6.99 -4.77
N ILE A 110 -3.23 -8.11 -5.18
CA ILE A 110 -4.12 -8.96 -4.39
C ILE A 110 -3.32 -9.91 -3.48
N SER A 111 -2.01 -10.05 -3.74
CA SER A 111 -1.13 -10.96 -3.01
C SER A 111 -0.64 -10.36 -1.70
N VAL A 112 -0.06 -11.22 -0.86
CA VAL A 112 0.54 -10.88 0.44
C VAL A 112 1.62 -9.80 0.27
N GLY A 113 1.40 -8.62 0.85
CA GLY A 113 2.26 -7.43 0.70
C GLY A 113 1.94 -6.55 -0.50
N GLY A 114 0.84 -6.83 -1.22
CA GLY A 114 0.43 -6.09 -2.40
C GLY A 114 0.14 -4.62 -2.15
N LEU A 115 -0.32 -4.23 -0.96
CA LEU A 115 -0.58 -2.82 -0.63
C LEU A 115 0.70 -1.99 -0.56
N LEU A 116 1.77 -2.54 0.04
CA LEU A 116 3.06 -1.85 0.11
C LEU A 116 3.66 -1.67 -1.29
N LEU A 117 3.62 -2.73 -2.10
CA LEU A 117 4.12 -2.67 -3.47
C LEU A 117 3.33 -1.65 -4.31
N HIS A 118 1.99 -1.69 -4.24
CA HIS A 118 1.11 -0.73 -4.92
C HIS A 118 1.47 0.72 -4.57
N SER A 119 1.50 1.05 -3.28
CA SER A 119 1.87 2.38 -2.79
C SER A 119 3.23 2.85 -3.33
N LEU A 120 4.23 1.96 -3.39
CA LEU A 120 5.56 2.30 -3.90
C LEU A 120 5.57 2.50 -5.41
N GLU A 121 4.84 1.67 -6.16
CA GLU A 121 4.74 1.81 -7.60
C GLU A 121 3.98 3.09 -7.99
N THR A 122 2.86 3.40 -7.34
CA THR A 122 2.14 4.67 -7.56
C THR A 122 3.03 5.86 -7.24
N MET A 123 3.80 5.81 -6.14
CA MET A 123 4.79 6.83 -5.81
C MET A 123 5.86 7.00 -6.90
N TYR A 124 6.40 5.89 -7.42
CA TYR A 124 7.39 5.92 -8.49
C TYR A 124 6.87 6.59 -9.76
N PHE A 125 5.68 6.18 -10.22
CA PHE A 125 5.06 6.75 -11.41
C PHE A 125 4.67 8.22 -11.19
N ALA A 126 4.10 8.58 -10.04
CA ALA A 126 3.79 9.97 -9.69
C ALA A 126 5.04 10.87 -9.68
N LEU A 127 6.18 10.37 -9.17
CA LEU A 127 7.44 11.10 -9.22
C LEU A 127 7.95 11.27 -10.65
N ASN A 128 7.85 10.25 -11.49
CA ASN A 128 8.26 10.36 -12.88
C ASN A 128 7.39 11.36 -13.65
N ASP A 129 6.09 11.29 -13.51
CA ASP A 129 5.14 12.19 -14.19
C ASP A 129 5.29 13.63 -13.70
N SER A 130 5.63 13.83 -12.42
CA SER A 130 5.94 15.16 -11.89
C SER A 130 7.14 15.84 -12.58
N ARG A 131 7.97 15.11 -13.32
CA ARG A 131 9.07 15.69 -14.10
C ARG A 131 8.59 16.43 -15.35
N LEU A 132 7.40 16.08 -15.85
CA LEU A 132 6.76 16.68 -17.02
C LEU A 132 5.83 17.85 -16.64
N ALA A 133 5.51 17.98 -15.35
CA ALA A 133 4.58 18.97 -14.84
C ALA A 133 5.19 20.38 -14.67
N PHE A 134 4.37 21.40 -14.92
CA PHE A 134 4.78 22.81 -14.77
C PHE A 134 4.29 23.41 -13.44
N PHE A 135 5.11 23.31 -12.39
CA PHE A 135 4.76 23.78 -11.04
C PHE A 135 5.02 25.27 -10.77
N ASN A 136 5.81 25.94 -11.61
CA ASN A 136 6.31 27.29 -11.33
C ASN A 136 5.48 28.42 -11.96
N LYS A 137 4.22 28.13 -12.34
CA LYS A 137 3.31 29.16 -12.85
C LYS A 137 3.05 30.19 -11.75
N GLY A 138 3.40 31.46 -12.01
CA GLY A 138 3.23 32.55 -11.05
C GLY A 138 4.26 32.59 -9.91
N VAL A 139 5.23 31.68 -9.86
CA VAL A 139 6.27 31.64 -8.82
C VAL A 139 7.42 32.58 -9.18
N MET A 140 7.83 33.40 -8.21
CA MET A 140 8.95 34.34 -8.35
C MET A 140 10.25 33.60 -8.68
N PRO A 141 11.12 34.13 -9.57
CA PRO A 141 12.33 33.42 -10.01
C PRO A 141 13.20 32.85 -8.89
N LYS A 142 13.38 33.60 -7.80
CA LYS A 142 14.19 33.20 -6.63
C LYS A 142 13.64 31.99 -5.87
N ASP A 143 12.33 31.71 -5.98
CA ASP A 143 11.62 30.67 -5.23
C ASP A 143 11.28 29.45 -6.11
N ARG A 144 11.61 29.49 -7.41
CA ARG A 144 11.24 28.44 -8.37
C ARG A 144 11.85 27.08 -8.06
N ASP A 145 13.08 27.06 -7.56
CA ASP A 145 13.76 25.81 -7.29
C ASP A 145 13.18 25.10 -6.06
N SER A 146 13.01 25.84 -4.96
CA SER A 146 12.38 25.31 -3.74
C SER A 146 10.94 24.86 -3.99
N ASN A 147 10.18 25.61 -4.80
CA ASN A 147 8.82 25.23 -5.18
C ASN A 147 8.77 23.95 -6.00
N LEU A 148 9.69 23.78 -6.96
CA LEU A 148 9.79 22.55 -7.74
C LEU A 148 10.11 21.34 -6.85
N ILE A 149 11.05 21.49 -5.90
CA ILE A 149 11.41 20.41 -4.96
C ILE A 149 10.23 20.00 -4.11
N ALA A 150 9.59 20.99 -3.45
CA ALA A 150 8.45 20.73 -2.59
C ALA A 150 7.31 20.07 -3.38
N SER A 151 7.04 20.54 -4.60
CA SER A 151 5.98 19.99 -5.45
C SER A 151 6.22 18.54 -5.85
N ARG A 152 7.47 18.16 -6.17
CA ARG A 152 7.83 16.76 -6.46
C ARG A 152 7.71 15.86 -5.22
N ILE A 153 8.16 16.35 -4.07
CA ILE A 153 7.99 15.63 -2.79
C ILE A 153 6.49 15.42 -2.52
N THR A 154 5.67 16.45 -2.74
CA THR A 154 4.21 16.37 -2.62
C THR A 154 3.61 15.31 -3.55
N CYS A 155 4.02 15.25 -4.82
CA CYS A 155 3.58 14.19 -5.76
C CYS A 155 3.94 12.79 -5.26
N GLY A 156 5.18 12.60 -4.81
CA GLY A 156 5.62 11.30 -4.29
C GLY A 156 4.84 10.88 -3.05
N LEU A 157 4.63 11.79 -2.09
CA LEU A 157 3.84 11.51 -0.90
C LEU A 157 2.37 11.25 -1.21
N ALA A 158 1.78 11.98 -2.17
CA ALA A 158 0.41 11.74 -2.62
C ALA A 158 0.28 10.34 -3.24
N GLY A 159 1.17 9.96 -4.16
CA GLY A 159 1.16 8.63 -4.76
C GLY A 159 1.36 7.51 -3.73
N LEU A 160 2.28 7.70 -2.78
CA LEU A 160 2.53 6.74 -1.71
C LEU A 160 1.30 6.51 -0.81
N LEU A 161 0.57 7.58 -0.51
CA LEU A 161 -0.46 7.58 0.53
C LEU A 161 -1.89 7.58 0.01
N HIS A 162 -2.12 7.65 -1.31
CA HIS A 162 -3.48 7.77 -1.87
C HIS A 162 -4.43 6.66 -1.39
N ASP A 163 -3.90 5.45 -1.23
CA ASP A 163 -4.65 4.25 -0.81
C ASP A 163 -4.39 3.85 0.65
N ILE A 164 -3.69 4.68 1.43
CA ILE A 164 -3.22 4.27 2.76
C ILE A 164 -4.36 3.96 3.73
N GLY A 165 -5.56 4.50 3.51
CA GLY A 165 -6.73 4.16 4.31
C GLY A 165 -7.11 2.68 4.26
N LYS A 166 -6.66 1.94 3.23
CA LYS A 166 -6.95 0.50 3.07
C LYS A 166 -6.33 -0.36 4.17
N ILE A 167 -5.44 0.18 4.99
CA ILE A 167 -4.97 -0.48 6.23
C ILE A 167 -6.13 -0.80 7.19
N ASP A 168 -7.25 -0.08 7.10
CA ASP A 168 -8.44 -0.32 7.93
C ASP A 168 -9.43 -1.31 7.31
N ASP A 169 -9.31 -1.65 6.03
CA ASP A 169 -10.22 -2.55 5.32
C ASP A 169 -10.28 -3.98 5.87
N PRO A 170 -9.14 -4.65 6.18
CA PRO A 170 -9.16 -6.02 6.69
C PRO A 170 -9.54 -6.07 8.17
N VAL A 171 -10.26 -7.13 8.55
CA VAL A 171 -10.46 -7.53 9.95
C VAL A 171 -9.25 -8.36 10.37
N ILE A 172 -8.33 -7.73 11.09
CA ILE A 172 -7.08 -8.36 11.53
C ILE A 172 -7.19 -8.79 13.00
N VAL A 173 -6.83 -10.03 13.28
CA VAL A 173 -6.84 -10.59 14.64
C VAL A 173 -5.53 -11.28 15.01
N THR A 174 -5.24 -11.36 16.30
CA THR A 174 -4.20 -12.21 16.88
C THR A 174 -4.80 -12.94 18.08
N TYR A 175 -4.11 -13.95 18.59
CA TYR A 175 -4.59 -14.77 19.69
C TYR A 175 -3.55 -14.89 20.80
N THR A 176 -3.99 -14.77 22.04
CA THR A 176 -3.20 -15.11 23.23
C THR A 176 -3.88 -16.24 23.99
N GLU A 177 -3.13 -16.94 24.83
CA GLU A 177 -3.70 -17.93 25.74
C GLU A 177 -3.71 -17.40 27.17
N LEU A 178 -4.85 -17.53 27.85
CA LEU A 178 -4.99 -17.22 29.27
C LEU A 178 -5.80 -18.34 29.92
N ASN A 179 -5.23 -19.00 30.93
CA ASN A 179 -5.87 -20.12 31.64
C ASN A 179 -6.37 -21.25 30.72
N GLY A 180 -5.62 -21.53 29.65
CA GLY A 180 -5.99 -22.54 28.65
C GLY A 180 -7.13 -22.13 27.70
N GLN A 181 -7.59 -20.87 27.76
CA GLN A 181 -8.55 -20.32 26.83
C GLN A 181 -7.85 -19.42 25.81
N LYS A 182 -8.22 -19.60 24.54
CA LYS A 182 -7.78 -18.76 23.42
C LYS A 182 -8.57 -17.45 23.44
N ILE A 183 -7.88 -16.34 23.64
CA ILE A 183 -8.44 -14.98 23.62
C ILE A 183 -8.15 -14.34 22.26
N GLU A 184 -9.19 -13.86 21.58
CA GLU A 184 -9.09 -13.11 20.32
C GLU A 184 -8.87 -11.62 20.60
N HIS A 185 -7.88 -11.02 19.95
CA HIS A 185 -7.62 -9.59 19.98
C HIS A 185 -7.80 -9.01 18.58
N LEU A 186 -8.57 -7.93 18.48
CA LEU A 186 -8.84 -7.23 17.22
C LEU A 186 -7.86 -6.06 17.05
N TYR A 187 -7.27 -5.94 15.86
CA TYR A 187 -6.45 -4.78 15.52
C TYR A 187 -7.32 -3.58 15.16
N SER A 188 -7.00 -2.44 15.77
CA SER A 188 -7.46 -1.12 15.35
C SER A 188 -6.26 -0.36 14.81
N CYS A 189 -6.33 0.17 13.59
CA CYS A 189 -5.22 0.82 12.85
C CYS A 189 -4.68 2.13 13.46
N VAL A 190 -4.85 2.34 14.77
CA VAL A 190 -4.35 3.49 15.54
C VAL A 190 -2.82 3.43 15.67
N GLU A 191 -2.26 2.24 15.82
CA GLU A 191 -0.83 1.95 15.89
C GLU A 191 -0.42 1.00 14.75
N SER A 192 0.87 0.75 14.58
CA SER A 192 1.36 -0.20 13.56
C SER A 192 1.09 -1.66 13.98
N ILE A 193 0.96 -2.57 13.01
CA ILE A 193 0.76 -4.00 13.31
C ILE A 193 1.84 -4.56 14.28
N PRO A 194 3.14 -4.27 14.10
CA PRO A 194 4.16 -4.70 15.06
C PRO A 194 3.99 -4.11 16.48
N ASP A 195 3.61 -2.84 16.60
CA ASP A 195 3.39 -2.19 17.91
C ASP A 195 2.20 -2.83 18.63
N TRP A 196 1.11 -3.04 17.91
CA TRP A 196 -0.07 -3.73 18.43
C TRP A 196 0.24 -5.16 18.89
N LEU A 197 1.00 -5.92 18.09
CA LEU A 197 1.44 -7.26 18.49
C LEU A 197 2.31 -7.23 19.74
N SER A 198 3.20 -6.23 19.86
CA SER A 198 4.06 -6.05 21.03
C SER A 198 3.23 -5.77 22.28
N GLN A 199 2.22 -4.92 22.17
CA GLN A 199 1.30 -4.61 23.26
C GLN A 199 0.46 -5.82 23.67
N VAL A 200 -0.24 -6.46 22.73
CA VAL A 200 -1.18 -7.57 23.01
C VAL A 200 -0.45 -8.77 23.62
N HIS A 201 0.74 -9.10 23.11
CA HIS A 201 1.53 -10.24 23.58
C HIS A 201 2.46 -9.86 24.75
N SER A 202 2.49 -8.59 25.16
CA SER A 202 3.42 -8.08 26.19
C SER A 202 4.89 -8.43 25.89
N PHE A 203 5.27 -8.36 24.62
CA PHE A 203 6.63 -8.62 24.16
C PHE A 203 7.39 -7.32 23.88
N PRO A 204 8.71 -7.27 24.10
CA PRO A 204 9.54 -6.22 23.52
C PRO A 204 9.35 -6.18 22.00
N LYS A 205 9.40 -4.99 21.39
CA LYS A 205 9.13 -4.81 19.96
C LYS A 205 10.08 -5.63 19.07
N GLU A 206 11.31 -5.85 19.51
CA GLU A 206 12.31 -6.66 18.80
C GLU A 206 11.90 -8.14 18.75
N LYS A 207 11.07 -8.59 19.68
CA LYS A 207 10.55 -9.97 19.77
C LYS A 207 9.23 -10.17 19.04
N VAL A 208 8.73 -9.17 18.31
CA VAL A 208 7.55 -9.36 17.45
C VAL A 208 7.90 -9.61 15.99
N PHE A 209 9.13 -9.30 15.58
CA PHE A 209 9.55 -9.43 14.21
C PHE A 209 10.03 -10.84 13.88
N CYS A 210 9.76 -11.27 12.65
CA CYS A 210 10.39 -12.42 12.02
C CYS A 210 11.66 -11.96 11.31
N ASP A 211 12.76 -11.98 12.05
CA ASP A 211 14.09 -11.54 11.63
C ASP A 211 15.10 -12.71 11.49
N GLY A 212 14.61 -13.95 11.58
CA GLY A 212 15.42 -15.16 11.59
C GLY A 212 16.13 -15.45 12.93
N ILE A 213 16.14 -14.50 13.87
CA ILE A 213 16.68 -14.66 15.22
C ILE A 213 15.57 -15.12 16.17
N ASN A 214 14.37 -14.52 16.03
CA ASN A 214 13.21 -14.95 16.77
C ASN A 214 12.61 -16.22 16.17
N GLN A 215 12.66 -17.32 16.92
CA GLN A 215 12.17 -18.62 16.48
C GLN A 215 10.65 -18.78 16.60
N ASN A 216 9.98 -17.92 17.37
CA ASN A 216 8.52 -17.99 17.55
C ASN A 216 7.87 -16.61 17.77
N PRO A 217 7.96 -15.68 16.80
CA PRO A 217 7.26 -14.40 16.88
C PRO A 217 5.73 -14.59 16.83
N PRO A 218 4.96 -13.69 17.47
CA PRO A 218 3.51 -13.69 17.34
C PRO A 218 3.09 -13.42 15.90
N VAL A 219 1.94 -13.98 15.53
CA VAL A 219 1.36 -13.83 14.20
C VAL A 219 0.05 -13.06 14.24
N TYR A 220 -0.31 -12.47 13.11
CA TYR A 220 -1.64 -11.88 12.89
C TYR A 220 -2.33 -12.57 11.72
N LEU A 221 -3.66 -12.48 11.70
CA LEU A 221 -4.52 -13.15 10.74
C LEU A 221 -5.48 -12.15 10.13
N ILE A 222 -5.64 -12.21 8.81
CA ILE A 222 -6.72 -11.49 8.12
C ILE A 222 -7.93 -12.42 8.11
N LYS A 223 -8.90 -12.17 9.00
CA LYS A 223 -10.07 -13.03 9.22
C LYS A 223 -11.16 -12.81 8.17
N SER A 224 -11.36 -11.55 7.77
CA SER A 224 -12.35 -11.14 6.78
C SER A 224 -12.09 -9.69 6.34
N TRP A 225 -13.00 -9.12 5.57
CA TRP A 225 -12.99 -7.72 5.17
C TRP A 225 -14.17 -6.97 5.80
N LYS A 226 -13.97 -5.70 6.16
CA LYS A 226 -15.04 -4.86 6.72
C LYS A 226 -16.09 -4.50 5.66
N ASN A 227 -17.35 -4.46 6.07
CA ASN A 227 -18.47 -4.02 5.21
C ASN A 227 -18.40 -2.49 4.94
N GLY A 228 -18.65 -2.11 3.69
CA GLY A 228 -18.65 -0.70 3.25
C GLY A 228 -17.26 -0.06 3.08
N ARG A 229 -16.21 -0.89 2.94
CA ARG A 229 -14.81 -0.44 2.93
C ARG A 229 -14.47 0.65 1.90
N LYS A 230 -15.02 0.57 0.68
CA LYS A 230 -14.81 1.54 -0.40
C LYS A 230 -15.15 2.98 0.02
N ASP A 231 -16.10 3.13 0.94
CA ASP A 231 -16.55 4.44 1.38
C ASP A 231 -15.73 4.97 2.56
N LYS A 232 -15.07 4.08 3.31
CA LYS A 232 -14.44 4.40 4.59
C LYS A 232 -12.95 4.66 4.46
N HIS A 233 -12.19 3.86 3.69
CA HIS A 233 -10.74 4.09 3.58
C HIS A 233 -10.41 5.43 2.92
N GLU A 234 -11.26 5.87 1.98
CA GLU A 234 -11.14 7.18 1.32
C GLU A 234 -11.28 8.36 2.30
N ILE A 235 -11.93 8.16 3.45
CA ILE A 235 -12.13 9.16 4.52
C ILE A 235 -11.07 9.05 5.63
N ILE A 236 -10.52 7.85 5.82
CA ILE A 236 -9.65 7.53 6.95
C ILE A 236 -8.20 7.99 6.71
N ALA A 237 -7.72 7.99 5.46
CA ALA A 237 -6.35 8.33 5.12
C ALA A 237 -5.84 9.67 5.71
N PRO A 238 -6.62 10.77 5.73
CA PRO A 238 -6.19 12.05 6.31
C PRO A 238 -5.93 11.99 7.83
N PHE A 239 -6.66 11.16 8.57
CA PHE A 239 -6.48 11.01 10.01
C PHE A 239 -5.12 10.41 10.38
N PHE A 240 -4.52 9.66 9.45
CA PHE A 240 -3.22 9.02 9.64
C PHE A 240 -2.03 9.75 9.03
N LEU A 241 -2.25 10.92 8.40
CA LEU A 241 -1.18 11.68 7.75
C LEU A 241 0.03 11.94 8.66
N ARG A 242 -0.21 12.21 9.95
CA ARG A 242 0.86 12.46 10.91
C ARG A 242 1.65 11.21 11.30
N SER A 243 1.08 10.02 11.11
CA SER A 243 1.78 8.75 11.29
C SER A 243 2.75 8.48 10.14
N PHE A 244 2.46 9.01 8.94
CA PHE A 244 3.23 8.71 7.74
C PHE A 244 4.15 9.84 7.28
N ILE A 245 3.76 11.10 7.43
CA ILE A 245 4.53 12.24 6.93
C ILE A 245 5.29 12.91 8.07
N THR A 246 6.60 13.05 7.90
CA THR A 246 7.44 13.73 8.89
C THR A 246 7.08 15.21 9.03
N ARG A 247 7.28 15.76 10.23
CA ARG A 247 7.15 17.20 10.48
C ARG A 247 8.03 18.04 9.53
N GLY A 248 9.20 17.51 9.16
CA GLY A 248 10.12 18.15 8.22
C GLY A 248 9.51 18.29 6.82
N ALA A 249 8.92 17.22 6.29
CA ALA A 249 8.26 17.22 4.98
C ALA A 249 7.03 18.14 4.98
N LEU A 250 6.15 18.05 6.00
CA LEU A 250 5.00 18.94 6.13
C LEU A 250 5.42 20.41 6.21
N LYS A 251 6.47 20.72 6.98
CA LYS A 251 6.99 22.09 7.10
C LYS A 251 7.58 22.60 5.79
N LEU A 252 8.26 21.76 5.02
CA LEU A 252 8.77 22.12 3.69
C LEU A 252 7.61 22.51 2.76
N ILE A 253 6.58 21.66 2.69
CA ILE A 253 5.43 21.84 1.81
C ILE A 253 4.66 23.10 2.22
N ALA A 254 4.28 23.21 3.50
CA ALA A 254 3.50 24.32 4.03
C ALA A 254 4.21 25.68 3.90
N LYS A 255 5.54 25.72 4.09
CA LYS A 255 6.32 26.96 3.92
C LYS A 255 6.46 27.39 2.46
N THR A 256 6.40 26.43 1.54
CA THR A 256 6.55 26.71 0.11
C THR A 256 5.26 27.28 -0.44
N SER A 257 4.13 26.64 -0.14
CA SER A 257 2.81 27.07 -0.63
C SER A 257 1.69 26.43 0.17
N GLU A 258 0.75 27.25 0.65
CA GLU A 258 -0.50 26.78 1.26
C GLU A 258 -1.32 25.94 0.27
N GLN A 259 -1.36 26.36 -1.01
CA GLN A 259 -2.04 25.61 -2.07
C GLN A 259 -1.43 24.22 -2.26
N LEU A 260 -0.11 24.08 -2.09
CA LEU A 260 0.56 22.79 -2.24
C LEU A 260 0.21 21.84 -1.09
N LEU A 261 0.10 22.36 0.14
CA LEU A 261 -0.39 21.59 1.28
C LEU A 261 -1.85 21.19 1.07
N HIS A 262 -2.70 22.11 0.64
CA HIS A 262 -4.10 21.83 0.31
C HIS A 262 -4.18 20.73 -0.76
N ASN A 263 -3.42 20.86 -1.85
CA ASN A 263 -3.42 19.87 -2.93
C ASN A 263 -2.97 18.48 -2.47
N LEU A 264 -2.00 18.39 -1.55
CA LEU A 264 -1.60 17.13 -0.93
C LEU A 264 -2.76 16.51 -0.13
N MET A 265 -3.41 17.31 0.71
CA MET A 265 -4.55 16.88 1.52
C MET A 265 -5.68 16.35 0.63
N THR A 266 -6.06 17.11 -0.40
CA THR A 266 -7.07 16.71 -1.38
C THR A 266 -6.67 15.48 -2.18
N ALA A 267 -5.38 15.32 -2.50
CA ALA A 267 -4.90 14.17 -3.24
C ALA A 267 -5.02 12.87 -2.44
N ILE A 268 -4.95 12.95 -1.11
CA ILE A 268 -5.04 11.81 -0.19
C ILE A 268 -6.48 11.60 0.30
N ASP A 269 -7.29 12.66 0.35
CA ASP A 269 -8.69 12.64 0.74
C ASP A 269 -9.62 12.65 -0.49
N TRP A 270 -9.99 11.48 -0.98
CA TRP A 270 -10.77 11.34 -2.22
C TRP A 270 -12.22 11.85 -2.08
N ARG A 271 -12.87 11.69 -0.92
CA ARG A 271 -14.32 11.99 -0.77
C ARG A 271 -14.65 13.31 -0.14
N VAL A 272 -13.86 13.82 0.80
CA VAL A 272 -14.27 15.01 1.56
C VAL A 272 -14.26 16.28 0.68
N LEU A 273 -13.54 16.28 -0.44
CA LEU A 273 -13.39 17.47 -1.29
C LEU A 273 -13.92 17.34 -2.72
N SER A 274 -14.36 16.15 -3.14
CA SER A 274 -14.84 15.89 -4.52
C SER A 274 -16.25 16.41 -4.81
N PHE A 275 -17.04 16.77 -3.79
CA PHE A 275 -18.37 17.35 -4.00
C PHE A 275 -18.43 18.89 -3.89
N ASP A 276 -17.61 19.53 -3.04
CA ASP A 276 -17.84 20.96 -2.73
C ASP A 276 -16.62 21.90 -2.80
N TYR A 277 -15.36 21.43 -2.78
CA TYR A 277 -14.23 22.34 -2.48
C TYR A 277 -13.09 22.45 -3.48
N THR A 278 -12.90 21.51 -4.40
CA THR A 278 -11.96 21.69 -5.53
C THR A 278 -12.32 20.73 -6.64
N ASN A 279 -12.48 21.22 -7.87
CA ASN A 279 -12.63 20.34 -9.03
C ASN A 279 -11.34 19.52 -9.15
N PRO A 280 -11.35 18.17 -9.02
CA PRO A 280 -10.14 17.35 -9.07
C PRO A 280 -9.30 17.60 -10.33
N ARG A 281 -9.97 18.07 -11.40
CA ARG A 281 -9.37 18.51 -12.66
C ARG A 281 -8.34 19.63 -12.51
N ASP A 282 -8.47 20.50 -11.51
CA ASP A 282 -7.59 21.65 -11.30
C ASP A 282 -6.41 21.34 -10.37
N ASN A 283 -6.45 20.21 -9.65
CA ASN A 283 -5.36 19.78 -8.78
C ASN A 283 -4.35 18.94 -9.57
N ILE A 284 -3.25 19.58 -9.97
CA ILE A 284 -2.16 18.92 -10.72
C ILE A 284 -1.57 17.71 -9.98
N ILE A 285 -1.49 17.74 -8.65
CA ILE A 285 -0.94 16.63 -7.84
C ILE A 285 -1.86 15.42 -7.94
N TYR A 286 -3.17 15.65 -7.83
CA TYR A 286 -4.18 14.62 -7.98
C TYR A 286 -4.15 14.00 -9.37
N ASN A 287 -4.11 14.82 -10.42
CA ASN A 287 -4.06 14.35 -11.80
C ASN A 287 -2.82 13.47 -12.04
N ILE A 288 -1.67 13.85 -11.49
CA ILE A 288 -0.42 13.08 -11.60
C ILE A 288 -0.56 11.69 -10.98
N TRP A 289 -0.97 11.58 -9.71
CA TRP A 289 -1.05 10.26 -9.09
C TRP A 289 -2.22 9.43 -9.63
N SER A 290 -3.34 10.05 -10.02
CA SER A 290 -4.49 9.32 -10.57
C SER A 290 -4.18 8.67 -11.92
N VAL A 291 -3.30 9.30 -12.71
CA VAL A 291 -2.78 8.66 -13.93
C VAL A 291 -1.84 7.53 -13.56
N ALA A 292 -0.92 7.75 -12.62
CA ALA A 292 -0.01 6.73 -12.12
C ALA A 292 -0.74 5.47 -11.63
N ASP A 293 -1.81 5.62 -10.85
CA ASP A 293 -2.63 4.51 -10.35
C ASP A 293 -3.30 3.70 -11.48
N LYS A 294 -3.76 4.37 -12.55
CA LYS A 294 -4.38 3.72 -13.71
C LYS A 294 -3.39 3.02 -14.64
N THR A 295 -2.10 3.34 -14.53
CA THR A 295 -1.04 2.72 -15.33
C THR A 295 -0.49 1.42 -14.73
N LEU A 296 -0.86 1.14 -13.48
CA LEU A 296 -0.52 -0.08 -12.75
C LEU A 296 -1.52 -1.19 -13.01
#